data_AF-A0A968WHP9-F1
#
_entry.id   AF-A0A968WHP9-F1
#
_cell.length_a   1.000
_cell.length_b   1.000
_cell.length_c   1.000
_cell.angle_alpha   90.00
_cell.angle_beta   90.00
_cell.angle_gamma   90.00
#
_symmetry.space_group_name_H-M   'P 1'
#
loop_
_entity.id
_entity.type
_entity.pdbx_description
1 polymer ?
#
loop_
_entity_poly.entity_id
_entity_poly.type
_entity_poly.pdbx_seq_one_letter_code
_entity_poly.pdbx_strand_id
1 'polypeptide(L)'
;MSAQYDNEKDATIPLENFYIKRRGSGVLRLLLSKVHIGFSTGYGSTRFVHKLDGFGILQKPDSLPKIFLNNQVSSSYSNWFNNVQAAPTTVTPGTFLVQSDTAELGFRSKAFNIPLKATLHVELYDRYRIGGGFSIDYMNIGTFAPTAYGDNISGFAPEKSTVWLKKYFLMLGGTVYRYYEYSLVVDANIGAYSLGGGF
;
A
#
# COMPACT_ATOMS: atom_id res chain seq x y z
N MET A 1 -14.80 -62.55 19.58
CA MET A 1 -14.77 -61.12 19.97
C MET A 1 -13.63 -60.49 19.19
N SER A 2 -13.93 -59.71 18.15
CA SER A 2 -12.92 -59.00 17.37
C SER A 2 -12.46 -57.80 18.19
N ALA A 3 -11.18 -57.77 18.59
CA ALA A 3 -10.61 -56.61 19.26
C ALA A 3 -10.53 -55.45 18.26
N GLN A 4 -11.16 -54.33 18.58
CA GLN A 4 -11.20 -53.14 17.75
C GLN A 4 -10.19 -52.15 18.32
N TYR A 5 -9.17 -51.78 17.53
CA TYR A 5 -8.04 -50.98 17.99
C TYR A 5 -8.23 -49.49 17.63
N ASP A 6 -7.91 -48.61 18.59
CA ASP A 6 -8.10 -47.15 18.45
C ASP A 6 -6.87 -46.43 17.83
N ASN A 7 -5.67 -47.04 17.84
CA ASN A 7 -4.46 -46.46 17.28
C ASN A 7 -3.60 -47.49 16.52
N GLU A 8 -2.88 -47.03 15.48
CA GLU A 8 -1.97 -47.85 14.65
C GLU A 8 -0.81 -48.49 15.41
N LYS A 9 -0.43 -47.94 16.57
CA LYS A 9 0.65 -48.47 17.41
C LYS A 9 0.27 -49.75 18.16
N ASP A 10 -1.03 -50.04 18.22
CA ASP A 10 -1.57 -51.19 18.96
C ASP A 10 -1.81 -52.40 18.04
N ALA A 11 -1.64 -52.22 16.72
CA ALA A 11 -1.74 -53.28 15.73
C ALA A 11 -0.46 -54.12 15.70
N THR A 12 -0.59 -55.42 15.97
CA THR A 12 0.54 -56.36 16.05
C THR A 12 0.69 -57.16 14.76
N ILE A 13 -0.37 -57.28 13.96
CA ILE A 13 -0.33 -57.96 12.64
C ILE A 13 -0.85 -57.06 11.50
N PRO A 14 -0.35 -57.22 10.25
CA PRO A 14 -0.66 -56.32 9.14
C PRO A 14 -2.16 -56.19 8.80
N LEU A 15 -2.94 -57.23 9.09
CA LEU A 15 -4.38 -57.28 8.82
C LEU A 15 -5.20 -56.43 9.80
N GLU A 16 -4.67 -56.11 10.98
CA GLU A 16 -5.36 -55.27 11.99
C GLU A 16 -5.43 -53.80 11.57
N ASN A 17 -4.53 -53.36 10.68
CA ASN A 17 -4.55 -52.01 10.11
C ASN A 17 -5.85 -51.71 9.33
N PHE A 18 -6.55 -52.74 8.82
CA PHE A 18 -7.83 -52.58 8.14
C PHE A 18 -9.01 -52.33 9.09
N TYR A 19 -8.85 -52.65 10.38
CA TYR A 19 -9.90 -52.54 11.40
C TYR A 19 -9.70 -51.37 12.37
N ILE A 20 -8.69 -50.53 12.14
CA ILE A 20 -8.45 -49.32 12.92
C ILE A 20 -9.52 -48.29 12.59
N LYS A 21 -10.19 -47.79 13.64
CA LYS A 21 -11.14 -46.69 13.50
C LYS A 21 -10.37 -45.45 13.06
N ARG A 22 -10.51 -45.06 11.78
CA ARG A 22 -9.88 -43.84 11.27
C ARG A 22 -10.29 -42.68 12.18
N ARG A 23 -9.33 -42.13 12.96
CA ARG A 23 -9.54 -40.91 13.76
C ARG A 23 -10.19 -39.88 12.83
N GLY A 24 -11.43 -39.48 13.16
CA GLY A 24 -12.17 -38.51 12.36
C GLY A 24 -11.33 -37.28 12.06
N SER A 25 -11.58 -36.61 10.94
CA SER A 25 -10.85 -35.39 10.56
C SER A 25 -10.88 -34.40 11.73
N GLY A 26 -9.73 -34.13 12.34
CA GLY A 26 -9.64 -33.19 13.47
C GLY A 26 -10.18 -31.81 13.09
N VAL A 27 -10.63 -31.04 14.08
CA VAL A 27 -11.23 -29.70 13.91
C VAL A 27 -10.38 -28.78 13.03
N LEU A 28 -9.04 -28.87 13.15
CA LEU A 28 -8.11 -28.14 12.29
C LEU A 28 -8.25 -28.49 10.80
N ARG A 29 -8.42 -29.77 10.44
CA ARG A 29 -8.59 -30.21 9.05
C ARG A 29 -9.94 -29.75 8.48
N LEU A 30 -10.99 -29.76 9.30
CA LEU A 30 -12.30 -29.21 8.93
C LEU A 30 -12.24 -27.69 8.70
N LEU A 31 -11.51 -26.96 9.54
CA LEU A 31 -11.33 -25.51 9.36
C LEU A 31 -10.49 -25.19 8.12
N LEU A 32 -9.34 -25.87 7.95
CA LEU A 32 -8.46 -25.69 6.78
C LEU A 32 -9.17 -26.03 5.45
N SER A 33 -10.13 -26.97 5.45
CA SER A 33 -10.89 -27.31 4.24
C SER A 33 -11.79 -26.19 3.72
N LYS A 34 -12.07 -25.17 4.55
CA LYS A 34 -12.86 -23.99 4.20
C LYS A 34 -12.02 -22.74 3.97
N VAL A 35 -10.69 -22.88 4.05
CA VAL A 35 -9.76 -21.77 3.87
C VAL A 35 -9.41 -21.65 2.40
N HIS A 36 -9.67 -20.46 1.85
CA HIS A 36 -9.32 -20.08 0.49
C HIS A 36 -8.11 -19.16 0.52
N ILE A 37 -7.12 -19.50 -0.30
CA ILE A 37 -5.95 -18.67 -0.54
C ILE A 37 -6.14 -17.98 -1.89
N GLY A 38 -5.94 -16.67 -1.91
CA GLY A 38 -6.06 -15.86 -3.12
C GLY A 38 -4.77 -15.07 -3.35
N PHE A 39 -4.35 -15.02 -4.61
CA PHE A 39 -3.29 -14.13 -5.07
C PHE A 39 -3.83 -13.26 -6.19
N SER A 40 -3.52 -11.98 -6.16
CA SER A 40 -3.98 -11.04 -7.18
C SER A 40 -3.01 -9.88 -7.35
N THR A 41 -3.04 -9.28 -8.53
CA THR A 41 -2.35 -8.04 -8.85
C THR A 41 -3.32 -7.06 -9.51
N GLY A 42 -2.86 -5.85 -9.80
CA GLY A 42 -3.66 -4.85 -10.48
C GLY A 42 -2.85 -3.64 -10.92
N TYR A 43 -3.59 -2.61 -11.29
CA TYR A 43 -3.07 -1.29 -11.65
C TYR A 43 -3.71 -0.26 -10.72
N GLY A 44 -2.89 0.60 -10.12
CA GLY A 44 -3.32 1.67 -9.24
C GLY A 44 -2.75 3.01 -9.65
N SER A 45 -3.38 4.08 -9.17
CA SER A 45 -2.80 5.41 -9.26
C SER A 45 -3.08 6.21 -7.99
N THR A 46 -2.02 6.73 -7.39
CA THR A 46 -2.09 7.62 -6.23
C THR A 46 -1.88 9.06 -6.67
N ARG A 47 -2.67 10.00 -6.14
CA ARG A 47 -2.47 11.44 -6.37
C ARG A 47 -1.87 12.05 -5.11
N PHE A 48 -0.78 12.80 -5.29
CA PHE A 48 -0.15 13.59 -4.24
C PHE A 48 -0.50 15.06 -4.47
N VAL A 49 -0.89 15.73 -3.39
CA VAL A 49 -1.12 17.18 -3.37
C VAL A 49 -0.49 17.71 -2.09
N HIS A 50 0.43 18.66 -2.23
CA HIS A 50 1.06 19.36 -1.14
C HIS A 50 0.66 20.82 -1.21
N LYS A 51 0.14 21.33 -0.09
CA LYS A 51 0.00 22.76 0.14
C LYS A 51 1.20 23.24 0.93
N LEU A 52 1.74 24.39 0.55
CA LEU A 52 2.93 24.98 1.17
C LEU A 52 2.54 26.14 2.09
N ASP A 53 1.52 25.94 2.92
CA ASP A 53 1.04 26.95 3.85
C ASP A 53 2.13 27.26 4.90
N GLY A 54 2.50 28.54 5.03
CA GLY A 54 3.59 29.00 5.89
C GLY A 54 4.99 28.91 5.25
N PHE A 55 5.08 28.46 4.01
CA PHE A 55 6.32 28.35 3.24
C PHE A 55 6.29 29.22 1.98
N GLY A 56 7.46 29.70 1.59
CA GLY A 56 7.71 30.33 0.30
C GLY A 56 8.47 29.41 -0.63
N ILE A 57 8.44 29.73 -1.93
CA ILE A 57 9.24 29.06 -2.96
C ILE A 57 10.30 30.04 -3.44
N LEU A 58 11.53 29.53 -3.52
CA LEU A 58 12.66 30.19 -4.14
C LEU A 58 13.19 29.32 -5.26
N GLN A 59 13.33 29.89 -6.45
CA GLN A 59 13.94 29.21 -7.58
C GLN A 59 14.87 30.16 -8.33
N LYS A 60 16.14 29.76 -8.46
CA LYS A 60 17.10 30.45 -9.30
C LYS A 60 16.91 30.03 -10.76
N PRO A 61 17.36 30.86 -11.72
CA PRO A 61 17.50 30.41 -13.10
C PRO A 61 18.26 29.08 -13.15
N ASP A 62 17.76 28.13 -13.94
CA ASP A 62 18.35 26.80 -14.16
C ASP A 62 18.53 25.92 -12.91
N SER A 63 17.81 26.20 -11.81
CA SER A 63 17.79 25.36 -10.61
C SER A 63 16.42 24.77 -10.32
N LEU A 64 16.39 23.64 -9.62
CA LEU A 64 15.16 23.11 -9.03
C LEU A 64 14.60 24.08 -7.96
N PRO A 65 13.27 24.09 -7.75
CA PRO A 65 12.66 24.89 -6.69
C PRO A 65 13.17 24.43 -5.33
N LYS A 66 13.26 25.38 -4.40
CA LYS A 66 13.48 25.15 -2.97
C LYS A 66 12.38 25.82 -2.18
N ILE A 67 12.04 25.26 -1.02
CA ILE A 67 11.09 25.89 -0.09
C ILE A 67 11.82 26.56 1.07
N PHE A 68 11.26 27.62 1.62
CA PHE A 68 11.78 28.29 2.83
C PHE A 68 10.62 28.70 3.73
N LEU A 69 10.86 28.91 5.02
CA LEU A 69 9.82 29.40 5.93
C LEU A 69 9.55 30.89 5.65
N ASN A 70 8.29 31.35 5.61
CA ASN A 70 7.96 32.73 5.21
C ASN A 70 8.75 33.81 5.99
N ASN A 71 9.03 33.58 7.27
CA ASN A 71 9.79 34.50 8.12
C ASN A 71 11.32 34.31 8.08
N GLN A 72 11.84 33.31 7.35
CA GLN A 72 13.27 32.96 7.31
C GLN A 72 13.70 32.53 5.91
N VAL A 73 13.90 33.53 5.04
CA VAL A 73 14.40 33.31 3.66
C VAL A 73 15.86 32.81 3.64
N SER A 74 16.64 33.05 4.70
CA SER A 74 18.07 32.70 4.77
C SER A 74 18.37 31.20 4.75
N SER A 75 17.38 30.35 5.03
CA SER A 75 17.48 28.89 4.98
C SER A 75 16.44 28.33 4.02
N SER A 76 16.87 27.45 3.11
CA SER A 76 15.99 26.78 2.17
C SER A 76 16.15 25.26 2.23
N TYR A 77 15.13 24.55 1.79
CA TYR A 77 15.05 23.11 1.78
C TYR A 77 14.82 22.61 0.36
N SER A 78 15.65 21.68 -0.10
CA SER A 78 15.40 20.87 -1.30
C SER A 78 14.96 19.46 -0.91
N ASN A 79 14.39 18.71 -1.87
CA ASN A 79 13.97 17.33 -1.67
C ASN A 79 13.04 17.14 -0.45
N TRP A 80 12.21 18.15 -0.15
CA TRP A 80 11.36 18.20 1.05
C TRP A 80 10.28 17.11 1.11
N PHE A 81 10.12 16.35 0.03
CA PHE A 81 9.16 15.25 -0.03
C PHE A 81 9.64 13.99 0.70
N ASN A 82 10.92 13.61 0.59
CA ASN A 82 11.41 12.33 1.15
C ASN A 82 12.90 12.29 1.52
N ASN A 83 13.65 13.36 1.30
CA ASN A 83 15.03 13.49 1.77
C ASN A 83 15.38 14.97 1.97
N VAL A 84 14.88 15.58 3.04
CA VAL A 84 15.01 17.02 3.25
C VAL A 84 16.48 17.42 3.36
N GLN A 85 16.93 18.29 2.45
CA GLN A 85 18.28 18.84 2.47
C GLN A 85 18.21 20.35 2.71
N ALA A 86 18.74 20.79 3.86
CA ALA A 86 18.84 22.20 4.19
C ALA A 86 20.07 22.82 3.52
N ALA A 87 19.92 24.03 2.99
CA ALA A 87 21.01 24.81 2.42
C ALA A 87 20.80 26.30 2.69
N PRO A 88 21.89 27.07 2.90
CA PRO A 88 21.77 28.52 2.97
C PRO A 88 21.25 29.08 1.64
N THR A 89 20.39 30.07 1.74
CA THR A 89 19.80 30.73 0.58
C THR A 89 20.63 31.95 0.20
N THR A 90 20.98 32.05 -1.08
CA THR A 90 21.51 33.28 -1.67
C THR A 90 20.55 33.77 -2.75
N VAL A 91 19.93 34.93 -2.55
CA VAL A 91 19.03 35.54 -3.52
C VAL A 91 19.89 36.33 -4.52
N THR A 92 19.93 35.87 -5.77
CA THR A 92 20.64 36.55 -6.86
C THR A 92 19.63 37.23 -7.80
N PRO A 93 20.03 38.25 -8.58
CA PRO A 93 19.16 38.82 -9.61
C PRO A 93 18.56 37.74 -10.51
N GLY A 94 17.27 37.83 -10.81
CA GLY A 94 16.54 36.82 -11.60
C GLY A 94 16.01 35.62 -10.81
N THR A 95 16.23 35.55 -9.49
CA THR A 95 15.60 34.55 -8.63
C THR A 95 14.10 34.82 -8.52
N PHE A 96 13.27 33.81 -8.81
CA PHE A 96 11.84 33.87 -8.52
C PHE A 96 11.62 33.57 -7.04
N LEU A 97 10.91 34.45 -6.34
CA LEU A 97 10.61 34.35 -4.92
C LEU A 97 9.14 34.69 -4.71
N VAL A 98 8.41 33.79 -4.05
CA VAL A 98 7.00 33.98 -3.70
C VAL A 98 6.72 33.35 -2.34
N GLN A 99 5.86 33.97 -1.54
CA GLN A 99 5.48 33.51 -0.19
C GLN A 99 4.00 33.12 -0.15
N SER A 100 3.67 32.09 0.64
CA SER A 100 2.29 31.61 0.75
C SER A 100 1.32 32.62 1.36
N ASP A 101 1.81 33.62 2.10
CA ASP A 101 0.98 34.65 2.73
C ASP A 101 0.26 35.54 1.71
N THR A 102 0.77 35.57 0.48
CA THR A 102 0.25 36.39 -0.63
C THR A 102 -0.28 35.58 -1.81
N ALA A 103 -0.04 34.27 -1.83
CA ALA A 103 -0.43 33.40 -2.93
C ALA A 103 -0.62 31.93 -2.49
N GLU A 104 -1.53 31.20 -3.12
CA GLU A 104 -1.68 29.77 -2.87
C GLU A 104 -0.54 28.99 -3.56
N LEU A 105 0.36 28.42 -2.76
CA LEU A 105 1.52 27.67 -3.24
C LEU A 105 1.35 26.17 -2.95
N GLY A 106 1.77 25.35 -3.90
CA GLY A 106 1.66 23.92 -3.76
C GLY A 106 2.25 23.15 -4.93
N PHE A 107 2.29 21.83 -4.77
CA PHE A 107 2.74 20.90 -5.79
C PHE A 107 1.80 19.70 -5.88
N ARG A 108 1.63 19.17 -7.08
CA ARG A 108 0.85 17.95 -7.32
C ARG A 108 1.63 16.96 -8.17
N SER A 109 1.48 15.67 -7.86
CA SER A 109 2.03 14.57 -8.65
C SER A 109 1.03 13.43 -8.76
N LYS A 110 1.22 12.61 -9.78
CA LYS A 110 0.52 11.35 -9.95
C LYS A 110 1.55 10.23 -9.89
N ALA A 111 1.25 9.22 -9.09
CA ALA A 111 2.02 7.99 -9.05
C ALA A 111 1.27 6.86 -9.75
N PHE A 112 2.05 5.95 -10.30
CA PHE A 112 1.61 4.68 -10.81
C PHE A 112 1.93 3.59 -9.78
N ASN A 113 0.99 2.67 -9.56
CA ASN A 113 1.11 1.66 -8.53
C ASN A 113 0.81 0.27 -9.10
N ILE A 114 1.58 -0.75 -8.69
CA ILE A 114 1.29 -2.16 -8.93
C ILE A 114 1.13 -2.85 -7.58
N PRO A 115 -0.11 -3.10 -7.14
CA PRO A 115 -0.36 -3.90 -5.95
C PRO A 115 -0.16 -5.39 -6.22
N LEU A 116 0.49 -6.08 -5.27
CA LEU A 116 0.52 -7.53 -5.17
C LEU A 116 -0.15 -7.93 -3.86
N LYS A 117 -1.27 -8.65 -3.94
CA LYS A 117 -2.12 -8.97 -2.80
C LYS A 117 -2.23 -10.48 -2.60
N ALA A 118 -1.95 -10.93 -1.38
CA ALA A 118 -2.23 -12.27 -0.89
C ALA A 118 -3.34 -12.21 0.16
N THR A 119 -4.33 -13.10 0.05
CA THR A 119 -5.48 -13.18 0.97
C THR A 119 -5.68 -14.58 1.48
N LEU A 120 -6.14 -14.68 2.72
CA LEU A 120 -6.61 -15.90 3.34
C LEU A 120 -8.00 -15.62 3.92
N HIS A 121 -9.02 -16.30 3.43
CA HIS A 121 -10.41 -16.11 3.87
C HIS A 121 -11.17 -17.41 3.95
N VAL A 122 -12.26 -17.40 4.72
CA VAL A 122 -13.25 -18.48 4.75
C VAL A 122 -14.52 -18.00 4.06
N GLU A 123 -15.18 -18.92 3.36
CA GLU A 123 -16.53 -18.68 2.82
C GLU A 123 -17.60 -19.23 3.79
N LEU A 124 -18.52 -18.37 4.18
CA LEU A 124 -19.67 -18.70 5.02
C LEU A 124 -20.93 -18.69 4.15
N TYR A 125 -21.69 -19.79 4.20
CA TYR A 125 -22.93 -19.96 3.44
C TYR A 125 -22.75 -19.73 1.92
N ASP A 126 -21.58 -20.08 1.39
CA ASP A 126 -21.17 -19.89 0.00
C ASP A 126 -21.36 -18.47 -0.56
N ARG A 127 -21.44 -17.47 0.34
CA ARG A 127 -21.81 -16.09 0.00
C ARG A 127 -20.89 -15.08 0.66
N TYR A 128 -20.63 -15.21 1.96
CA TYR A 128 -19.89 -14.22 2.73
C TYR A 128 -18.44 -14.64 2.86
N ARG A 129 -17.53 -13.68 2.70
CA ARG A 129 -16.09 -13.89 2.84
C ARG A 129 -15.59 -13.12 4.03
N ILE A 130 -14.90 -13.80 4.92
CA ILE A 130 -14.27 -13.17 6.08
C ILE A 130 -12.83 -13.68 6.13
N GLY A 131 -11.89 -12.76 6.22
CA GLY A 131 -10.49 -13.12 6.26
C GLY A 131 -9.58 -11.94 6.47
N GLY A 132 -8.35 -12.12 6.03
CA GLY A 132 -7.37 -11.06 6.01
C GLY A 132 -6.39 -11.26 4.88
N GLY A 133 -5.47 -10.31 4.75
CA GLY A 133 -4.45 -10.40 3.74
C GLY A 133 -3.31 -9.44 3.97
N PHE A 134 -2.33 -9.58 3.09
CA PHE A 134 -1.16 -8.76 3.00
C PHE A 134 -1.07 -8.25 1.56
N SER A 135 -0.77 -6.96 1.39
CA SER A 135 -0.40 -6.41 0.09
C SER A 135 0.93 -5.70 0.16
N ILE A 136 1.68 -5.82 -0.93
CA ILE A 136 2.85 -5.02 -1.21
C ILE A 136 2.62 -4.26 -2.51
N ASP A 137 2.68 -2.94 -2.44
CA ASP A 137 2.45 -2.06 -3.57
C ASP A 137 3.78 -1.45 -3.98
N TYR A 138 4.20 -1.75 -5.21
CA TYR A 138 5.23 -1.00 -5.89
C TYR A 138 4.62 0.32 -6.36
N MET A 139 5.22 1.45 -6.01
CA MET A 139 4.75 2.78 -6.44
C MET A 139 5.88 3.57 -7.07
N ASN A 140 5.63 4.09 -8.27
CA ASN A 140 6.51 5.02 -8.97
C ASN A 140 5.88 6.41 -9.00
N ILE A 141 6.52 7.35 -8.32
CA ILE A 141 6.08 8.73 -8.13
C ILE A 141 6.66 9.60 -9.24
N GLY A 142 5.78 10.26 -9.99
CA GLY A 142 6.19 11.17 -11.05
C GLY A 142 6.67 12.52 -10.54
N THR A 143 7.08 13.38 -11.47
CA THR A 143 7.45 14.77 -11.21
C THR A 143 6.29 15.54 -10.57
N PHE A 144 6.59 16.27 -9.50
CA PHE A 144 5.70 17.23 -8.87
C PHE A 144 5.65 18.50 -9.70
N ALA A 145 4.49 18.81 -10.25
CA ALA A 145 4.23 20.08 -10.94
C ALA A 145 3.68 21.11 -9.95
N PRO A 146 4.08 22.40 -10.06
CA PRO A 146 3.52 23.44 -9.21
C PRO A 146 2.03 23.64 -9.48
N THR A 147 1.27 24.02 -8.46
CA THR A 147 -0.17 24.31 -8.59
C THR A 147 -0.44 25.74 -9.03
N ALA A 148 0.53 26.64 -8.87
CA ALA A 148 0.48 28.05 -9.27
C ALA A 148 1.85 28.47 -9.84
N TYR A 149 1.88 29.55 -10.63
CA TYR A 149 3.11 30.09 -11.24
C TYR A 149 3.92 29.07 -12.05
N GLY A 150 3.25 28.22 -12.84
CA GLY A 150 3.91 27.16 -13.63
C GLY A 150 4.93 27.66 -14.67
N ASP A 151 4.84 28.92 -15.08
CA ASP A 151 5.81 29.56 -15.98
C ASP A 151 7.08 30.03 -15.24
N ASN A 152 7.03 30.14 -13.91
CA ASN A 152 8.13 30.63 -13.08
C ASN A 152 8.72 29.57 -12.15
N ILE A 153 7.92 28.56 -11.78
CA ILE A 153 8.31 27.46 -10.91
C ILE A 153 8.43 26.20 -11.75
N SER A 154 9.58 25.54 -11.72
CA SER A 154 9.76 24.26 -12.39
C SER A 154 9.21 23.13 -11.53
N GLY A 155 8.81 22.03 -12.18
CA GLY A 155 8.50 20.81 -11.47
C GLY A 155 9.77 20.14 -10.91
N PHE A 156 9.63 19.36 -9.84
CA PHE A 156 10.74 18.60 -9.27
C PHE A 156 10.41 17.12 -9.19
N ALA A 157 11.39 16.26 -9.47
CA ALA A 157 11.29 14.83 -9.20
C ALA A 157 11.81 14.55 -7.79
N PRO A 158 11.11 13.72 -6.99
CA PRO A 158 11.63 13.32 -5.68
C PRO A 158 12.90 12.48 -5.85
N GLU A 159 13.85 12.60 -4.92
CA GLU A 159 15.11 11.87 -4.95
C GLU A 159 14.88 10.35 -4.93
N LYS A 160 13.93 9.89 -4.11
CA LYS A 160 13.39 8.54 -4.18
C LYS A 160 12.05 8.55 -4.92
N SER A 161 12.06 8.28 -6.23
CA SER A 161 10.84 8.18 -7.04
C SER A 161 10.12 6.84 -6.90
N THR A 162 10.79 5.82 -6.37
CA THR A 162 10.21 4.49 -6.17
C THR A 162 10.04 4.19 -4.69
N VAL A 163 8.83 3.83 -4.28
CA VAL A 163 8.50 3.48 -2.90
C VAL A 163 7.73 2.17 -2.85
N TRP A 164 8.00 1.37 -1.82
CA TRP A 164 7.28 0.15 -1.51
C TRP A 164 6.37 0.38 -0.31
N LEU A 165 5.08 0.14 -0.50
CA LEU A 165 4.08 0.25 0.57
C LEU A 165 3.63 -1.15 0.97
N LYS A 166 3.64 -1.45 2.26
CA LYS A 166 3.12 -2.71 2.80
C LYS A 166 1.82 -2.45 3.52
N LYS A 167 0.83 -3.32 3.36
CA LYS A 167 -0.45 -3.21 4.07
C LYS A 167 -0.89 -4.57 4.58
N TYR A 168 -1.29 -4.61 5.83
CA TYR A 168 -2.05 -5.72 6.40
C TYR A 168 -3.51 -5.28 6.51
N PHE A 169 -4.45 -6.14 6.13
CA PHE A 169 -5.86 -5.79 6.11
C PHE A 169 -6.76 -6.95 6.54
N LEU A 170 -7.88 -6.59 7.15
CA LEU A 170 -9.05 -7.45 7.29
C LEU A 170 -9.89 -7.33 6.03
N MET A 171 -10.43 -8.47 5.60
CA MET A 171 -11.24 -8.63 4.40
C MET A 171 -12.64 -9.05 4.80
N LEU A 172 -13.63 -8.27 4.36
CA LEU A 172 -15.06 -8.58 4.47
C LEU A 172 -15.68 -8.50 3.09
N GLY A 173 -16.25 -9.60 2.61
CA GLY A 173 -16.74 -9.71 1.25
C GLY A 173 -18.06 -10.42 1.12
N GLY A 174 -18.71 -10.24 -0.03
CA GLY A 174 -19.98 -10.85 -0.35
C GLY A 174 -20.11 -11.14 -1.84
N THR A 175 -20.54 -12.36 -2.18
CA THR A 175 -20.97 -12.69 -3.55
C THR A 175 -22.28 -11.96 -3.84
N VAL A 176 -22.25 -11.11 -4.87
CA VAL A 176 -23.38 -10.30 -5.31
C VAL A 176 -24.14 -11.00 -6.43
N TYR A 177 -23.43 -11.68 -7.31
CA TYR A 177 -24.03 -12.39 -8.45
C TYR A 177 -23.27 -13.69 -8.72
N ARG A 178 -24.00 -14.74 -9.11
CA ARG A 178 -23.42 -16.01 -9.53
C ARG A 178 -24.19 -16.52 -10.74
N TYR A 179 -23.49 -16.86 -11.80
CA TYR A 179 -24.04 -17.43 -13.02
C TYR A 179 -23.11 -18.54 -13.52
N TYR A 180 -23.58 -19.79 -13.42
CA TYR A 180 -22.76 -20.99 -13.63
C TYR A 180 -21.46 -20.92 -12.82
N GLU A 181 -20.32 -20.88 -13.51
CA GLU A 181 -18.97 -20.86 -12.94
C GLU A 181 -18.48 -19.44 -12.63
N TYR A 182 -19.20 -18.42 -13.10
CA TYR A 182 -18.85 -17.02 -12.87
C TYR A 182 -19.49 -16.51 -11.59
N SER A 183 -18.69 -15.81 -10.79
CA SER A 183 -19.18 -15.10 -9.61
C SER A 183 -18.65 -13.68 -9.57
N LEU A 184 -19.52 -12.74 -9.23
CA LEU A 184 -19.19 -11.36 -8.93
C LEU A 184 -19.19 -11.19 -7.41
N VAL A 185 -18.07 -10.72 -6.89
CA VAL A 185 -17.85 -10.55 -5.45
C VAL A 185 -17.42 -9.12 -5.19
N VAL A 186 -17.93 -8.54 -4.11
CA VAL A 186 -17.53 -7.23 -3.61
C VAL A 186 -16.82 -7.44 -2.27
N ASP A 187 -15.59 -6.94 -2.18
CA ASP A 187 -14.75 -7.05 -0.98
C ASP A 187 -14.39 -5.65 -0.45
N ALA A 188 -14.58 -5.45 0.85
CA ALA A 188 -14.03 -4.33 1.60
C ALA A 188 -12.77 -4.77 2.35
N ASN A 189 -11.67 -4.03 2.16
CA ASN A 189 -10.38 -4.31 2.79
C ASN A 189 -9.96 -3.17 3.72
N ILE A 190 -10.13 -3.37 5.03
CA ILE A 190 -9.85 -2.37 6.07
C ILE A 190 -8.52 -2.72 6.73
N GLY A 191 -7.57 -1.78 6.73
CA GLY A 191 -6.24 -2.07 7.25
C GLY A 191 -5.33 -0.85 7.25
N ALA A 192 -4.13 -1.04 7.77
CA ALA A 192 -3.12 0.01 7.91
C ALA A 192 -1.97 -0.21 6.93
N TYR A 193 -1.48 0.90 6.36
CA TYR A 193 -0.24 0.92 5.60
C TYR A 193 0.94 1.10 6.54
N SER A 194 1.96 0.26 6.38
CA SER A 194 3.31 0.55 6.84
C SER A 194 4.01 1.31 5.71
N LEU A 195 4.16 2.62 5.92
CA LEU A 195 5.00 3.48 5.10
C LEU A 195 6.44 3.11 5.45
N GLY A 196 7.15 2.43 4.56
CA GLY A 196 8.58 2.13 4.76
C GLY A 196 9.44 3.41 4.74
N GLY A 197 10.77 3.29 4.77
CA GLY A 197 11.69 4.45 4.74
C GLY A 197 11.79 5.21 3.39
N GLY A 198 10.75 5.11 2.56
CA GLY A 198 10.63 5.84 1.29
C GLY A 198 9.93 7.19 1.42
N PHE A 199 9.38 7.48 2.60
CA PHE A 199 8.78 8.76 3.00
C PHE A 199 9.51 9.31 4.22
#